data_AF-A0A2R5FWH2-F1
#
_entry.id   AF-A0A2R5FWH2-F1
#
_cell.length_a   1.000
_cell.length_b   1.000
_cell.length_c   1.000
_cell.angle_alpha   90.00
_cell.angle_beta   90.00
_cell.angle_gamma   90.00
#
_symmetry.space_group_name_H-M   'P 1'
#
loop_
_entity.id
_entity.type
_entity.pdbx_description
1 polymer ?
#
loop_
_entity_poly.entity_id
_entity_poly.type
_entity_poly.pdbx_seq_one_letter_code
_entity_poly.pdbx_strand_id
1 'polypeptide(L)'
;MTVAQLLTSQSHTSASIETVGRHPLNFYESPSWFTTELLRHVPLSGVIGEPCVGHGAIASLLNVWPHAEHIWTNDIDPNKQAHFHYDATLAGSWEKFPKCDWICTNPPYAEFAAPIIKNAYQKARVGVAAFLLTSPHSALHNVVEK
;
A
#
# COMPACT_ATOMS: atom_id res chain seq x y z
N MET A 1 19.71 -46.14 -43.03
CA MET A 1 20.60 -45.52 -42.02
C MET A 1 20.01 -44.16 -41.71
N THR A 2 19.43 -44.03 -40.52
CA THR A 2 18.53 -42.96 -40.06
C THR A 2 19.24 -42.03 -39.07
N VAL A 3 18.60 -40.87 -38.82
CA VAL A 3 18.81 -39.92 -37.70
C VAL A 3 20.06 -39.00 -37.87
N ALA A 4 20.05 -37.67 -37.67
CA ALA A 4 19.16 -36.77 -36.94
C ALA A 4 19.23 -35.35 -37.54
N GLN A 5 18.08 -34.68 -37.65
CA GLN A 5 18.00 -33.24 -37.78
C GLN A 5 18.44 -32.57 -36.47
N LEU A 6 19.25 -31.54 -36.61
CA LEU A 6 19.75 -30.68 -35.54
C LEU A 6 18.59 -29.88 -34.95
N LEU A 7 17.88 -30.46 -33.97
CA LEU A 7 16.98 -29.71 -33.10
C LEU A 7 17.82 -29.12 -31.97
N THR A 8 18.24 -27.88 -32.14
CA THR A 8 18.74 -27.06 -31.03
C THR A 8 17.60 -26.90 -30.02
N SER A 9 17.73 -27.54 -28.87
CA SER A 9 16.85 -27.32 -27.72
C SER A 9 16.94 -25.85 -27.33
N GLN A 10 15.91 -25.07 -27.64
CA GLN A 10 15.68 -23.80 -26.98
C GLN A 10 15.49 -24.11 -25.50
N SER A 11 16.46 -23.69 -24.69
CA SER A 11 16.32 -23.62 -23.25
C SER A 11 15.16 -22.69 -22.96
N HIS A 12 13.98 -23.27 -22.72
CA HIS A 12 12.83 -22.56 -22.21
C HIS A 12 13.25 -21.85 -20.93
N THR A 13 13.18 -20.52 -20.97
CA THR A 13 13.36 -19.63 -19.84
C THR A 13 12.40 -20.09 -18.74
N SER A 14 12.90 -20.83 -17.76
CA SER A 14 12.18 -21.06 -16.51
C SER A 14 12.02 -19.68 -15.88
N ALA A 15 10.81 -19.12 -15.98
CA ALA A 15 10.41 -18.01 -15.15
C ALA A 15 10.69 -18.42 -13.71
N SER A 16 11.73 -17.81 -13.13
CA SER A 16 12.04 -17.94 -11.73
C SER A 16 10.80 -17.50 -10.97
N ILE A 17 10.12 -18.47 -10.36
CA ILE A 17 9.15 -18.18 -9.31
C ILE A 17 9.97 -17.46 -8.25
N GLU A 18 9.88 -16.14 -8.21
CA GLU A 18 10.41 -15.35 -7.11
C GLU A 18 9.69 -15.84 -5.86
N THR A 19 10.39 -16.66 -5.08
CA THR A 19 10.05 -16.88 -3.69
C THR A 19 9.97 -15.51 -3.04
N VAL A 20 8.75 -15.04 -2.76
CA VAL A 20 8.47 -13.85 -1.95
C VAL A 20 9.06 -14.10 -0.57
N GLY A 21 10.35 -13.81 -0.43
CA GLY A 21 11.02 -13.78 0.86
C GLY A 21 10.36 -12.69 1.68
N ARG A 22 9.94 -13.02 2.91
CA ARG A 22 9.34 -12.05 3.82
C ARG A 22 10.32 -10.91 4.02
N HIS A 23 9.95 -9.70 3.58
CA HIS A 23 10.71 -8.52 3.93
C HIS A 23 10.70 -8.38 5.47
N PRO A 24 11.83 -8.01 6.12
CA PRO A 24 11.89 -7.86 7.59
C PRO A 24 10.83 -6.91 8.17
N LEU A 25 10.26 -6.04 7.34
CA LEU A 25 9.20 -5.08 7.70
C LEU A 25 7.80 -5.47 7.18
N ASN A 26 7.61 -6.70 6.69
CA ASN A 26 6.37 -7.16 6.06
C ASN A 26 5.89 -6.26 4.90
N PHE A 27 6.84 -5.68 4.15
CA PHE A 27 6.54 -4.86 2.98
C PHE A 27 5.98 -5.70 1.83
N TYR A 28 4.87 -5.24 1.24
CA TYR A 28 4.36 -5.69 -0.06
C TYR A 28 3.82 -4.48 -0.81
N GLU A 29 4.17 -4.35 -2.07
CA GLU A 29 3.73 -3.24 -2.90
C GLU A 29 2.32 -3.49 -3.42
N SER A 30 1.42 -2.51 -3.27
CA SER A 30 0.10 -2.56 -3.89
C SER A 30 0.25 -2.49 -5.41
N PRO A 31 -0.26 -3.47 -6.18
CA PRO A 31 -0.34 -3.33 -7.62
C PRO A 31 -1.14 -2.08 -7.98
N SER A 32 -0.64 -1.27 -8.91
CA SER A 32 -1.24 0.02 -9.28
C SER A 32 -2.72 -0.09 -9.70
N TRP A 33 -3.10 -1.18 -10.36
CA TRP A 33 -4.50 -1.43 -10.75
C TRP A 33 -5.45 -1.50 -9.54
N PHE A 34 -4.96 -1.94 -8.38
CA PHE A 34 -5.75 -2.12 -7.16
C PHE A 34 -6.19 -0.76 -6.58
N THR A 35 -5.28 0.20 -6.55
CA THR A 35 -5.57 1.57 -6.15
C THR A 35 -6.49 2.27 -7.15
N THR A 36 -6.33 2.04 -8.45
CA THR A 36 -7.25 2.61 -9.44
C THR A 36 -8.67 2.05 -9.35
N GLU A 37 -8.84 0.79 -8.90
CA GLU A 37 -10.16 0.23 -8.63
C GLU A 37 -10.78 0.88 -7.39
N LEU A 38 -10.03 1.00 -6.30
CA LEU A 38 -10.49 1.69 -5.09
C LEU A 38 -10.99 3.11 -5.39
N LEU A 39 -10.21 3.89 -6.15
CA LEU A 39 -10.57 5.26 -6.52
C LEU A 39 -11.83 5.36 -7.40
N ARG A 40 -12.26 4.26 -8.04
CA ARG A 40 -13.53 4.22 -8.78
C ARG A 40 -14.75 4.02 -7.89
N HIS A 41 -14.59 3.42 -6.71
CA HIS A 41 -15.68 3.14 -5.79
C HIS A 41 -15.73 4.09 -4.60
N VAL A 42 -14.59 4.67 -4.22
CA VAL A 42 -14.47 5.57 -3.07
C VAL A 42 -14.19 6.98 -3.57
N PRO A 43 -15.07 7.97 -3.29
CA PRO A 43 -14.91 9.34 -3.72
C PRO A 43 -13.88 10.09 -2.84
N LEU A 44 -12.64 9.60 -2.79
CA LEU A 44 -11.56 10.24 -2.06
C LEU A 44 -11.37 11.67 -2.55
N SER A 45 -11.38 12.62 -1.61
CA SER A 45 -11.28 14.05 -1.90
C SER A 45 -10.68 14.83 -0.73
N GLY A 46 -10.17 16.03 -1.00
CA GLY A 46 -9.57 16.89 0.01
C GLY A 46 -8.15 16.49 0.37
N VAL A 47 -7.78 16.61 1.65
CA VAL A 47 -6.44 16.24 2.15
C VAL A 47 -6.39 14.76 2.49
N ILE A 48 -5.44 14.02 1.92
CA ILE A 48 -5.34 12.57 2.07
C ILE A 48 -4.01 12.18 2.74
N GLY A 49 -4.07 11.33 3.76
CA GLY A 49 -2.88 10.76 4.39
C GLY A 49 -2.61 9.31 3.95
N GLU A 50 -1.35 9.01 3.64
CA GLU A 50 -0.85 7.64 3.41
C GLU A 50 0.22 7.31 4.47
N PRO A 51 -0.17 6.74 5.64
CA PRO A 51 0.73 6.52 6.77
C PRO A 51 1.76 5.39 6.59
N CYS A 52 1.68 4.61 5.50
CA CYS A 52 2.52 3.44 5.22
C CYS A 52 2.96 3.46 3.75
N VAL A 53 3.73 4.47 3.35
CA VAL A 53 3.96 4.80 1.94
C VAL A 53 4.80 3.78 1.18
N GLY A 54 5.76 3.12 1.83
CA GLY A 54 6.66 2.19 1.16
C GLY A 54 7.37 2.83 -0.02
N HIS A 55 7.15 2.29 -1.23
CA HIS A 55 7.69 2.86 -2.48
C HIS A 55 6.79 3.93 -3.13
N GLY A 56 5.67 4.29 -2.51
CA GLY A 56 4.79 5.36 -2.98
C GLY A 56 3.83 4.97 -4.08
N ALA A 57 3.48 3.68 -4.21
CA ALA A 57 2.54 3.22 -5.23
C ALA A 57 1.15 3.88 -5.10
N ILE A 58 0.63 4.03 -3.87
CA ILE A 58 -0.65 4.70 -3.61
C ILE A 58 -0.46 6.23 -3.72
N ALA A 59 0.53 6.81 -3.04
CA ALA A 59 0.84 8.25 -3.14
C ALA A 59 0.98 8.75 -4.58
N SER A 60 1.65 8.00 -5.46
CA SER A 60 1.86 8.39 -6.86
C SER A 60 0.54 8.54 -7.62
N LEU A 61 -0.44 7.68 -7.33
CA LEU A 61 -1.78 7.78 -7.93
C LEU A 61 -2.62 8.88 -7.29
N LEU A 62 -2.53 9.06 -5.97
CA LEU A 62 -3.23 10.14 -5.27
C LEU A 62 -2.71 11.53 -5.68
N ASN A 63 -1.42 11.68 -5.97
CA ASN A 63 -0.83 12.93 -6.45
C ASN A 63 -1.41 13.43 -7.77
N VAL A 64 -1.90 12.52 -8.61
CA VAL A 64 -2.54 12.86 -9.90
C VAL A 64 -4.06 12.69 -9.85
N TRP A 65 -4.62 12.40 -8.67
CA TRP A 65 -6.06 12.25 -8.50
C TRP A 65 -6.72 13.64 -8.43
N PRO A 66 -7.69 13.96 -9.32
CA PRO A 66 -8.18 15.34 -9.50
C PRO A 66 -8.91 15.91 -8.28
N HIS A 67 -9.31 15.05 -7.33
CA HIS A 67 -10.02 15.48 -6.12
C HIS A 67 -9.12 15.53 -4.89
N ALA A 68 -7.86 15.09 -4.98
CA ALA A 68 -6.90 15.24 -3.91
C ALA A 68 -6.34 16.68 -3.94
N GLU A 69 -6.55 17.43 -2.87
CA GLU A 69 -6.02 18.80 -2.72
C GLU A 69 -4.56 18.78 -2.26
N HIS A 70 -4.24 17.87 -1.34
CA HIS A 70 -2.90 17.68 -0.82
C HIS A 70 -2.76 16.25 -0.30
N ILE A 71 -1.54 15.71 -0.37
CA ILE A 71 -1.23 14.42 0.26
C ILE A 71 -0.11 14.57 1.27
N TRP A 72 -0.16 13.77 2.33
CA TRP A 72 1.01 13.55 3.17
C TRP A 72 1.30 12.06 3.33
N THR A 73 2.59 11.74 3.44
CA THR A 73 3.08 10.36 3.48
C THR A 73 3.90 10.11 4.73
N ASN A 74 3.88 8.88 5.23
CA ASN A 74 4.74 8.43 6.31
C ASN A 74 5.25 7.01 6.05
N ASP A 75 6.48 6.73 6.46
CA ASP A 75 6.99 5.36 6.56
C ASP A 75 7.90 5.24 7.78
N ILE A 76 7.84 4.12 8.50
CA ILE A 76 8.74 3.90 9.65
C ILE A 76 10.21 3.78 9.23
N ASP A 77 10.49 3.33 8.01
CA ASP A 77 11.84 3.24 7.46
C ASP A 77 12.33 4.63 7.00
N PRO A 78 13.36 5.20 7.66
CA PRO A 78 13.89 6.53 7.32
C PRO A 78 14.55 6.60 5.94
N ASN A 79 14.76 5.47 5.27
CA ASN A 79 15.32 5.43 3.92
C ASN A 79 14.25 5.54 2.82
N LYS A 80 12.96 5.46 3.17
CA LYS A 80 11.87 5.66 2.22
C LYS A 80 11.65 7.14 1.94
N GLN A 81 11.16 7.47 0.75
CA GLN A 81 10.78 8.83 0.42
C GLN A 81 9.39 9.12 1.01
N ALA A 82 9.37 9.74 2.20
CA ALA A 82 8.15 10.10 2.90
C ALA A 82 8.26 11.51 3.52
N HIS A 83 7.13 12.17 3.78
CA HIS A 83 7.13 13.44 4.52
C HIS A 83 7.50 13.25 5.99
N PHE A 84 7.18 12.09 6.56
CA PHE A 84 7.40 11.77 7.97
C PHE A 84 7.94 10.35 8.18
N HIS A 85 8.60 10.14 9.31
CA HIS A 85 9.16 8.84 9.71
C HIS A 85 8.80 8.49 11.16
N TYR A 86 7.51 8.29 11.40
CA TYR A 86 6.97 7.90 12.70
C TYR A 86 6.35 6.51 12.66
N ASP A 87 6.34 5.85 13.83
CA ASP A 87 5.66 4.57 14.01
C ASP A 87 4.14 4.78 14.02
N ALA A 88 3.47 4.40 12.93
CA ALA A 88 2.03 4.55 12.76
C ALA A 88 1.20 3.64 13.68
N THR A 89 1.81 2.66 14.37
CA THR A 89 1.11 1.83 15.37
C THR A 89 0.85 2.60 16.66
N LEU A 90 1.64 3.64 16.95
CA LEU A 90 1.55 4.44 18.17
C LEU A 90 0.60 5.63 17.99
N ALA A 91 -0.43 5.73 18.84
CA ALA A 91 -1.42 6.82 18.78
C ALA A 91 -0.76 8.22 18.87
N GLY A 92 0.27 8.39 19.71
CA GLY A 92 0.98 9.68 19.85
C GLY A 92 1.74 10.12 18.58
N SER A 93 2.05 9.21 17.65
CA SER A 93 2.62 9.60 16.35
C SER A 93 1.61 10.40 15.53
N TRP A 94 0.32 10.07 15.64
CA TRP A 94 -0.73 10.64 14.81
C TRP A 94 -1.05 12.10 15.16
N GLU A 95 -0.66 12.57 16.33
CA GLU A 95 -0.74 13.99 16.70
C GLU A 95 0.20 14.86 15.87
N LYS A 96 1.29 14.29 15.36
CA LYS A 96 2.32 14.98 14.56
C LYS A 96 1.96 15.08 13.09
N PHE A 97 1.09 14.21 12.59
CA PHE A 97 0.64 14.26 11.20
C PHE A 97 -0.28 15.47 10.95
N PRO A 98 -0.31 16.04 9.74
CA PRO A 98 -1.30 17.05 9.36
C PRO A 98 -2.73 16.54 9.53
N LYS A 99 -3.69 17.46 9.64
CA LYS A 99 -5.12 17.09 9.55
C LYS A 99 -5.41 16.55 8.14
N CYS A 100 -6.35 15.62 8.04
CA CYS A 100 -6.75 15.01 6.77
C CYS A 100 -8.24 14.67 6.76
N ASP A 101 -8.79 14.64 5.56
CA ASP A 101 -10.14 14.18 5.28
C ASP A 101 -10.21 12.67 5.24
N TRP A 102 -9.29 12.09 4.50
CA TRP A 102 -9.20 10.66 4.30
C TRP A 102 -7.85 10.12 4.69
N ILE A 103 -7.83 8.86 5.10
CA ILE A 103 -6.63 8.04 5.07
C ILE A 103 -6.80 6.99 3.99
N CYS A 104 -5.81 6.87 3.11
CA CYS A 104 -5.75 5.84 2.07
C CYS A 104 -4.43 5.10 2.19
N THR A 105 -4.44 3.81 2.53
CA THR A 105 -3.19 3.08 2.83
C THR A 105 -3.28 1.57 2.63
N ASN A 106 -2.13 0.94 2.52
CA ASN A 106 -1.96 -0.50 2.65
C ASN A 106 -1.05 -0.75 3.87
N PRO A 107 -1.60 -0.94 5.08
CA PRO A 107 -0.77 -1.11 6.26
C PRO A 107 -0.04 -2.47 6.21
N PRO A 108 1.08 -2.61 6.93
CA PRO A 108 1.77 -3.89 7.07
C PRO A 108 0.82 -4.96 7.65
N TYR A 109 1.05 -6.21 7.24
CA TYR A 109 0.21 -7.36 7.56
C TYR A 109 0.07 -7.65 9.07
N ALA A 110 -0.97 -8.42 9.40
CA ALA A 110 -1.18 -9.05 10.71
C ALA A 110 -1.36 -8.06 11.88
N GLU A 111 -0.56 -8.21 12.94
CA GLU A 111 -0.75 -7.52 14.22
C GLU A 111 -0.62 -6.00 14.14
N PHE A 112 0.09 -5.48 13.13
CA PHE A 112 0.32 -4.05 12.94
C PHE A 112 -0.82 -3.34 12.22
N ALA A 113 -1.62 -4.04 11.42
CA ALA A 113 -2.71 -3.43 10.67
C ALA A 113 -3.79 -2.84 11.60
N ALA A 114 -4.24 -3.62 12.60
CA ALA A 114 -5.31 -3.22 13.49
C ALA A 114 -5.06 -1.88 14.23
N PRO A 115 -3.91 -1.65 14.90
CA PRO A 115 -3.64 -0.36 15.54
C PRO A 115 -3.55 0.78 14.53
N ILE A 116 -2.95 0.56 13.35
CA ILE A 116 -2.85 1.59 12.30
C ILE A 116 -4.25 1.99 11.81
N ILE A 117 -5.13 1.02 11.54
CA ILE A 117 -6.51 1.31 11.11
C ILE A 117 -7.31 2.02 12.20
N LYS A 118 -7.16 1.63 13.46
CA LYS A 118 -7.80 2.32 14.58
C LYS A 118 -7.37 3.78 14.64
N ASN A 119 -6.07 4.04 14.58
CA ASN A 119 -5.53 5.40 14.63
C ASN A 119 -5.91 6.21 13.38
N ALA A 120 -5.90 5.58 12.20
CA ALA A 120 -6.38 6.15 10.94
C ALA A 120 -7.83 6.59 11.03
N TYR A 121 -8.68 5.71 11.56
CA TYR A 121 -10.09 6.01 11.78
C TYR A 121 -10.20 7.20 12.72
N GLN A 122 -9.50 7.24 13.85
CA GLN A 122 -9.55 8.40 14.75
C GLN A 122 -9.09 9.71 14.08
N LYS A 123 -8.04 9.67 13.25
CA LYS A 123 -7.45 10.84 12.58
C LYS A 123 -8.29 11.42 11.45
N ALA A 124 -8.81 10.57 10.56
CA ALA A 124 -9.51 11.00 9.36
C ALA A 124 -10.79 11.76 9.70
N ARG A 125 -11.07 12.88 9.02
CA ARG A 125 -12.34 13.59 9.21
C ARG A 125 -13.53 12.83 8.62
N VAL A 126 -13.35 12.23 7.45
CA VAL A 126 -14.40 11.60 6.65
C VAL A 126 -14.33 10.08 6.73
N GLY A 127 -13.18 9.48 6.42
CA GLY A 127 -13.08 8.03 6.41
C GLY A 127 -11.70 7.46 6.13
N VAL A 128 -11.64 6.14 6.16
CA VAL A 128 -10.43 5.34 5.89
C VAL A 128 -10.73 4.38 4.76
N ALA A 129 -9.89 4.40 3.73
CA ALA A 129 -9.83 3.38 2.70
C ALA A 129 -8.54 2.58 2.88
N ALA A 130 -8.65 1.29 3.18
CA ALA A 130 -7.49 0.45 3.45
C ALA A 130 -7.53 -0.88 2.70
N PHE A 131 -6.36 -1.29 2.23
CA PHE A 131 -6.14 -2.65 1.74
C PHE A 131 -5.68 -3.53 2.88
N LEU A 132 -6.54 -4.43 3.34
CA LEU A 132 -6.26 -5.32 4.46
C LEU A 132 -6.07 -6.73 3.95
N LEU A 133 -4.84 -7.22 4.06
CA LEU A 133 -4.54 -8.60 3.76
C LEU A 133 -4.73 -9.46 5.01
N THR A 134 -5.69 -10.38 4.95
CA THR A 134 -5.98 -11.33 6.04
C THR A 134 -5.13 -12.61 5.94
N SER A 135 -4.43 -12.81 4.82
CA SER A 135 -3.51 -13.93 4.56
C SER A 135 -2.52 -13.51 3.46
N PRO A 136 -1.30 -14.08 3.40
CA PRO A 136 -0.32 -13.80 2.34
C PRO A 136 -0.81 -14.06 0.91
N HIS A 137 -1.97 -14.68 0.72
CA HIS A 137 -2.57 -14.95 -0.60
C HIS A 137 -3.92 -14.23 -0.84
N SER A 138 -4.38 -13.34 0.06
CA SER A 138 -5.69 -12.67 -0.11
C SER A 138 -5.69 -11.23 0.39
N ALA A 139 -5.89 -10.29 -0.54
CA ALA A 139 -6.14 -8.88 -0.23
C ALA A 139 -7.66 -8.63 -0.18
N LEU A 140 -8.16 -8.05 0.92
CA LEU A 140 -9.50 -7.49 1.01
C LEU A 140 -9.42 -5.97 1.04
N HIS A 141 -10.36 -5.27 0.42
CA HIS A 141 -10.48 -3.82 0.52
C HIS A 141 -11.58 -3.49 1.53
N ASN A 142 -11.26 -2.65 2.50
CA ASN A 142 -12.22 -2.19 3.50
C ASN A 142 -12.26 -0.67 3.48
N VAL A 143 -13.47 -0.13 3.35
CA VAL A 143 -13.73 1.31 3.43
C VAL A 143 -14.59 1.51 4.67
N VAL A 144 -14.14 2.38 5.56
CA VAL A 144 -14.82 2.71 6.81
C VAL A 144 -15.04 4.21 6.85
N GLU A 145 -16.30 4.62 6.70
CA GLU A 145 -16.74 6.02 6.80
C GLU A 145 -17.16 6.34 8.25
N LYS A 146 -17.07 7.61 8.64
CA LYS A 146 -17.47 8.12 9.96
C LYS A 146 -18.89 8.66 10.01
#